data_AF-A0A377AMT1-F1
#
_entry.id   AF-A0A377AMT1-F1
#
_cell.length_a   1.000
_cell.length_b   1.000
_cell.length_c   1.000
_cell.angle_alpha   90.00
_cell.angle_beta   90.00
_cell.angle_gamma   90.00
#
_symmetry.space_group_name_H-M   'P 1'
#
loop_
_entity.id
_entity.type
_entity.pdbx_description
1 polymer ?
#
loop_
_entity_poly.entity_id
_entity_poly.type
_entity_poly.pdbx_seq_one_letter_code
_entity_poly.pdbx_strand_id
1 'polypeptide(L)'
;MRISLKKSGMLKLGLSLVAMTVAASVQAKTLVYCSEGSPEGFNPQLFTSGTTYDASSVPLYNRLVEFKIGTTEVIPGLAEKWEVSEDGKTYTFHLRKGVEVARQ
;
A
#
# COMPACT_ATOMS: atom_id res chain seq x y z
N MET A 1 -11.82 -59.12 13.65
CA MET A 1 -11.72 -57.74 14.18
C MET A 1 -11.45 -56.80 13.01
N ARG A 2 -12.49 -56.08 12.53
CA ARG A 2 -12.40 -55.25 11.30
C ARG A 2 -11.77 -53.89 11.61
N ILE A 3 -10.82 -53.52 10.76
CA ILE A 3 -9.92 -52.38 10.85
C ILE A 3 -10.71 -51.07 10.72
N SER A 4 -10.68 -50.20 11.74
CA SER A 4 -11.21 -48.83 11.69
C SER A 4 -10.13 -47.81 12.06
N LEU A 5 -9.18 -47.57 11.16
CA LEU A 5 -8.13 -46.55 11.36
C LEU A 5 -8.01 -45.49 10.22
N LYS A 6 -8.89 -45.45 9.22
CA LYS A 6 -8.66 -44.62 8.02
C LYS A 6 -9.31 -43.22 8.00
N LYS A 7 -10.23 -42.87 8.92
CA LYS A 7 -11.05 -41.63 8.76
C LYS A 7 -10.39 -40.33 9.26
N SER A 8 -9.56 -40.38 10.31
CA SER A 8 -8.97 -39.18 10.92
C SER A 8 -7.77 -38.61 10.15
N GLY A 9 -6.93 -39.47 9.55
CA GLY A 9 -5.79 -39.04 8.74
C GLY A 9 -6.20 -38.40 7.40
N MET A 10 -7.26 -38.92 6.76
CA MET A 10 -7.77 -38.37 5.50
C MET A 10 -8.41 -36.99 5.67
N LEU A 11 -9.06 -36.73 6.82
CA LEU A 11 -9.65 -35.43 7.13
C LEU A 11 -8.59 -34.33 7.36
N LYS A 12 -7.50 -34.67 8.06
CA LYS A 12 -6.37 -33.75 8.28
C LYS A 12 -5.60 -33.42 7.00
N LEU A 13 -5.43 -34.42 6.12
CA LEU A 13 -4.80 -34.23 4.81
C LEU A 13 -5.68 -33.39 3.88
N GLY A 14 -6.99 -33.62 3.86
CA GLY A 14 -7.94 -32.82 3.09
C GLY A 14 -7.96 -31.35 3.53
N LEU A 15 -7.96 -31.09 4.85
CA LEU A 15 -7.96 -29.73 5.39
C LEU A 15 -6.65 -28.97 5.08
N SER A 16 -5.50 -29.66 5.14
CA SER A 16 -4.21 -29.08 4.77
C SER A 16 -4.11 -28.77 3.27
N LEU A 17 -4.68 -29.62 2.42
CA LEU A 17 -4.69 -29.41 0.96
C LEU A 17 -5.58 -28.22 0.58
N VAL A 18 -6.76 -28.08 1.21
CA VAL A 18 -7.64 -26.93 1.02
C VAL A 18 -6.97 -25.63 1.46
N ALA A 19 -6.30 -25.61 2.62
CA ALA A 19 -5.56 -24.44 3.10
C ALA A 19 -4.43 -24.02 2.13
N MET A 20 -3.74 -24.99 1.53
CA MET A 20 -2.67 -24.72 0.57
C MET A 20 -3.20 -24.16 -0.76
N THR A 21 -4.37 -24.63 -1.23
CA THR A 21 -5.03 -24.08 -2.43
C THR A 21 -5.53 -22.66 -2.23
N VAL A 22 -6.00 -22.31 -1.02
CA VAL A 22 -6.45 -20.95 -0.70
C VAL A 22 -5.25 -19.99 -0.65
N ALA A 23 -4.13 -20.41 -0.07
CA ALA A 23 -2.91 -19.61 -0.01
C ALA A 23 -2.34 -19.28 -1.40
N ALA A 24 -2.42 -20.20 -2.36
CA ALA A 24 -1.97 -19.97 -3.73
C ALA A 24 -2.84 -18.95 -4.52
N SER A 25 -4.08 -18.72 -4.08
CA SER A 25 -5.02 -17.79 -4.75
C SER A 25 -4.84 -16.32 -4.33
N VAL A 26 -4.04 -16.05 -3.29
CA VAL A 26 -3.67 -14.69 -2.86
C VAL A 26 -2.34 -14.31 -3.53
N GLN A 27 -2.41 -14.03 -4.83
CA GLN A 27 -1.34 -13.32 -5.53
C GLN A 27 -1.80 -11.88 -5.78
N ALA A 28 -0.91 -10.91 -5.51
CA ALA A 28 -1.18 -9.51 -5.82
C ALA A 28 -1.40 -9.36 -7.33
N LYS A 29 -2.45 -8.65 -7.74
CA LYS A 29 -2.70 -8.40 -9.16
C LYS A 29 -1.74 -7.33 -9.68
N THR A 30 -1.11 -7.61 -10.82
CA THR A 30 -0.34 -6.59 -11.54
C THR A 30 -1.29 -5.54 -12.12
N LEU A 31 -1.04 -4.27 -11.80
CA LEU A 31 -1.66 -3.15 -12.49
C LEU A 31 -0.77 -2.74 -13.67
N VAL A 32 -1.32 -2.77 -14.89
CA VAL A 32 -0.65 -2.23 -16.09
C VAL A 32 -1.28 -0.89 -16.41
N TYR A 33 -0.46 0.16 -16.39
CA TYR A 33 -0.86 1.55 -16.65
C TYR A 33 -0.14 2.05 -17.90
N CYS A 34 -0.89 2.68 -18.82
CA CYS A 34 -0.31 3.35 -19.97
C CYS A 34 0.08 4.77 -19.54
N SER A 35 1.35 4.95 -19.18
CA SER A 35 1.90 6.27 -18.86
C SER A 35 1.78 7.21 -20.06
N GLU A 36 1.55 8.49 -19.78
CA GLU A 36 1.46 9.59 -20.74
C GLU A 36 2.78 9.80 -21.50
N GLY A 37 3.89 9.32 -20.94
CA GLY A 37 5.23 9.35 -21.51
C GLY A 37 6.28 8.72 -20.60
N SER A 38 7.55 8.81 -21.00
CA SER A 38 8.68 8.41 -20.14
C SER A 38 8.91 9.45 -19.05
N PRO A 39 9.10 9.05 -17.77
CA PRO A 39 9.49 9.99 -16.73
C PRO A 39 10.94 10.44 -16.90
N GLU A 40 11.25 11.65 -16.46
CA GLU A 40 12.62 12.19 -16.40
C GLU A 40 13.47 11.49 -15.33
N GLY A 41 12.83 10.96 -14.28
CA GLY A 41 13.50 10.16 -13.25
C GLY A 41 12.56 9.76 -12.11
N PHE A 42 13.15 9.28 -11.02
CA PHE A 42 12.40 8.79 -9.84
C PHE A 42 12.65 9.62 -8.58
N ASN A 43 13.25 10.81 -8.71
CA ASN A 43 13.48 11.71 -7.59
C ASN A 43 12.51 12.92 -7.70
N PRO A 44 11.44 12.96 -6.91
CA PRO A 44 10.40 13.99 -7.01
C PRO A 44 10.87 15.37 -6.56
N GLN A 45 12.06 15.49 -5.97
CA GLN A 45 12.66 16.78 -5.60
C GLN A 45 13.29 17.51 -6.79
N LEU A 46 13.54 16.81 -7.91
CA LEU A 46 14.25 17.35 -9.07
C LEU A 46 13.34 17.65 -10.26
N PHE A 47 12.14 17.09 -10.29
CA PHE A 47 11.25 17.12 -11.45
C PHE A 47 9.82 17.49 -11.05
N THR A 48 9.12 18.20 -11.93
CA THR A 48 7.78 18.75 -11.65
C THR A 48 6.74 18.40 -12.72
N SER A 49 7.09 17.56 -13.71
CA SER A 49 6.16 17.09 -14.73
C SER A 49 5.12 16.11 -14.16
N GLY A 50 3.93 16.07 -14.78
CA GLY A 50 2.89 15.09 -14.44
C GLY A 50 3.36 13.66 -14.69
N THR A 51 4.05 13.42 -15.80
CA THR A 51 4.61 12.12 -16.19
C THR A 51 5.56 11.55 -15.14
N THR A 52 6.45 12.37 -14.58
CA THR A 52 7.33 11.94 -13.48
C THR A 52 6.56 11.79 -12.16
N TYR A 53 5.57 12.65 -11.91
CA TYR A 53 4.74 12.55 -10.70
C TYR A 53 3.97 11.21 -10.64
N ASP A 54 3.37 10.79 -11.75
CA ASP A 54 2.67 9.53 -11.91
C ASP A 54 3.58 8.31 -11.72
N ALA A 55 4.80 8.37 -12.24
CA ALA A 55 5.75 7.27 -12.18
C ALA A 55 6.52 7.18 -10.85
N SER A 56 6.67 8.29 -10.11
CA SER A 56 7.55 8.36 -8.95
C SER A 56 6.86 8.88 -7.69
N SER A 57 6.43 10.14 -7.67
CA SER A 57 5.91 10.83 -6.48
C SER A 57 4.73 10.11 -5.85
N VAL A 58 3.82 9.58 -6.65
CA VAL A 58 2.64 8.86 -6.14
C VAL A 58 2.94 7.45 -5.66
N PRO A 59 3.54 6.57 -6.48
CA PRO A 59 3.74 5.17 -6.12
C PRO A 59 4.95 4.92 -5.21
N LEU A 60 5.98 5.77 -5.21
CA LEU A 60 7.24 5.51 -4.48
C LEU A 60 7.35 6.27 -3.16
N TYR A 61 6.61 7.37 -2.98
CA TYR A 61 6.76 8.25 -1.82
C TYR A 61 5.44 8.44 -1.07
N ASN A 62 5.54 8.62 0.24
CA ASN A 62 4.42 8.99 1.10
C ASN A 62 4.48 10.48 1.47
N ARG A 63 3.31 11.12 1.51
CA ARG A 63 3.13 12.54 1.86
C ARG A 63 2.58 12.64 3.28
N LEU A 64 2.68 13.82 3.87
CA LEU A 64 2.06 14.10 5.17
C LEU A 64 0.54 13.94 5.10
N VAL A 65 -0.06 14.44 4.02
CA VAL A 65 -1.49 14.37 3.72
C VAL A 65 -1.69 13.94 2.27
N GLU A 66 -2.87 13.41 1.96
CA GLU A 66 -3.25 12.92 0.63
C GLU A 66 -4.58 13.53 0.20
N PHE A 67 -4.97 13.33 -1.07
CA PHE A 67 -6.33 13.61 -1.53
C PHE A 67 -7.15 12.33 -1.55
N LYS A 68 -8.41 12.42 -1.12
CA LYS A 68 -9.37 11.34 -1.31
C LYS A 68 -9.65 11.15 -2.79
N ILE A 69 -9.51 9.92 -3.26
CA ILE A 69 -9.63 9.54 -4.67
C ILE A 69 -10.90 10.12 -5.30
N GLY A 70 -10.74 10.80 -6.42
CA GLY A 70 -11.83 11.43 -7.18
C GLY A 70 -12.31 12.78 -6.62
N THR A 71 -11.63 13.33 -5.62
CA THR A 71 -11.98 14.61 -4.99
C THR A 71 -10.75 15.44 -4.69
N THR A 72 -10.95 16.68 -4.23
CA THR A 72 -9.90 17.55 -3.67
C THR A 72 -9.94 17.60 -2.13
N GLU A 73 -10.68 16.68 -1.50
CA GLU A 73 -10.75 16.57 -0.04
C GLU A 73 -9.40 16.07 0.51
N VAL A 74 -8.77 16.87 1.38
CA VAL A 74 -7.50 16.52 2.02
C VAL A 74 -7.76 15.53 3.17
N ILE A 75 -7.05 14.41 3.16
CA ILE A 75 -7.17 13.33 4.13
C ILE A 75 -5.80 12.98 4.76
N PRO A 76 -5.77 12.32 5.93
CA PRO A 76 -4.53 11.87 6.58
C PRO A 76 -3.66 10.95 5.70
N GLY A 77 -2.37 11.26 5.62
CA GLY A 77 -1.32 10.43 4.99
C GLY A 77 -0.41 9.82 6.05
N LEU A 78 0.88 10.16 6.02
CA LEU A 78 1.83 9.86 7.11
C LEU A 78 1.48 10.57 8.41
N ALA A 79 0.89 11.77 8.32
CA ALA A 79 0.34 12.46 9.47
C ALA A 79 -1.07 11.94 9.76
N GLU A 80 -1.33 11.51 10.99
CA GLU A 80 -2.67 11.07 11.42
C GLU A 80 -3.63 12.25 11.63
N LYS A 81 -3.07 13.40 12.01
CA LYS A 81 -3.77 14.69 12.17
C LYS A 81 -2.77 15.83 12.08
N TRP A 82 -3.29 17.04 11.89
CA TRP A 82 -2.51 18.26 11.93
C TRP A 82 -3.29 19.40 12.58
N GLU A 83 -2.56 20.35 13.13
CA GLU A 83 -3.08 21.55 13.74
C GLU A 83 -2.53 22.76 13.00
N VAL A 84 -3.34 23.80 12.84
CA VAL A 84 -2.96 25.06 12.20
C VAL A 84 -3.15 26.16 13.21
N SER A 85 -2.12 27.00 13.42
CA SER A 85 -2.21 28.14 14.32
C SER A 85 -3.26 29.15 13.87
N GLU A 86 -3.75 29.97 14.80
CA GLU A 86 -4.75 31.02 14.51
C GLU A 86 -4.29 32.00 13.42
N ASP A 87 -2.99 32.28 13.34
CA ASP A 87 -2.41 33.16 12.32
C ASP A 87 -2.13 32.45 10.98
N GLY A 88 -2.36 31.14 10.89
CA GLY A 88 -2.18 30.33 9.69
C GLY A 88 -0.73 30.09 9.27
N LYS A 89 0.26 30.41 10.11
CA LYS A 89 1.69 30.32 9.76
C LYS A 89 2.40 29.11 10.34
N THR A 90 1.83 28.47 11.35
CA THR A 90 2.40 27.29 11.99
C THR A 90 1.51 26.09 11.75
N TYR A 91 2.11 25.02 11.20
CA TYR A 91 1.45 23.75 10.97
C TYR A 91 2.17 22.68 11.79
N THR A 92 1.45 22.00 12.67
CA THR A 92 1.98 20.91 13.48
C THR A 92 1.37 19.59 13.03
N PHE A 93 2.19 18.71 12.47
CA PHE A 93 1.78 17.39 12.00
C PHE A 93 2.13 16.33 13.03
N HIS A 94 1.17 15.47 13.36
CA HIS A 94 1.39 14.33 14.23
C HIS A 94 1.56 13.09 13.37
N LEU A 95 2.77 12.54 13.31
CA LEU A 95 3.09 11.40 12.44
C LEU A 95 2.66 10.07 13.06
N ARG A 96 2.26 9.13 12.20
CA ARG A 96 2.01 7.75 12.60
C ARG A 96 3.26 7.14 13.25
N LYS A 97 3.06 6.29 14.26
CA LYS A 97 4.15 5.56 14.91
C LYS A 97 4.56 4.35 14.09
N GLY A 98 5.85 4.00 14.13
CA GLY A 98 6.37 2.80 13.48
C GLY A 98 6.40 2.87 11.96
N VAL A 99 6.47 4.07 11.37
CA VAL A 99 6.69 4.22 9.93
C VAL A 99 8.08 3.66 9.60
N GLU A 100 8.11 2.69 8.69
CA GLU A 100 9.34 2.12 8.17
C GLU A 100 9.67 2.73 6.81
N VAL A 101 10.96 2.98 6.59
CA VAL A 101 11.46 3.40 5.28
C VAL A 101 11.85 2.15 4.52
N ALA A 102 11.40 2.05 3.28
CA ALA A 102 11.81 0.97 2.39
C ALA A 102 13.34 0.93 2.31
N ARG A 103 13.92 -0.23 2.64
CA ARG A 103 15.35 -0.46 2.44
C ARG A 103 15.57 -0.84 0.98
N GLN A 104 16.52 -0.18 0.33
CA GLN A 104 16.98 -0.55 -1.01
C GLN A 104 17.91 -1.76 -0.95
#